data_AF-A0A7W5X637-F1
#
_entry.id   AF-A0A7W5X637-F1
#
_cell.length_a   1.000
_cell.length_b   1.000
_cell.length_c   1.000
_cell.angle_alpha   90.00
_cell.angle_beta   90.00
_cell.angle_gamma   90.00
#
_symmetry.space_group_name_H-M   'P 1'
#
loop_
_entity.id
_entity.type
_entity.pdbx_description
1 polymer ?
#
loop_
_entity_poly.entity_id
_entity_poly.type
_entity_poly.pdbx_seq_one_letter_code
_entity_poly.pdbx_strand_id
1 'polypeptide(L)'
;MAVVIDDHSYSAMGHTELLPFWTALGKKLMATYGSNDLIHLELQNETNSGGWEPSYAANSKALVQGIRAAGVPYPIILGWGGWNAVGGYTRALAELDAVGGAGKIDPLGKLEFSAHHYPTTTGNDQPSSGKSAPQIKGSAVAANFKEMFDEFKRRDLRIWITEIGMGGGARGWMTNGSGTPSFNGKAWLEQFTALVKQYSDTVSGVLAWGGGSGWADTYPLKQEYEKGNWSATKGTEFWRTIRVLWAH
;
A
#
# COMPACT_ATOMS: atom_id res chain seq x y z
N MET A 1 -4.17 12.84 11.04
CA MET A 1 -4.16 11.78 10.01
C MET A 1 -2.91 12.00 9.18
N ALA A 2 -2.17 10.93 8.88
CA ALA A 2 -1.11 11.00 7.90
C ALA A 2 -1.70 11.16 6.49
N VAL A 3 -0.93 11.74 5.59
CA VAL A 3 -1.21 11.86 4.16
C VAL A 3 -0.08 11.17 3.42
N VAL A 4 -0.43 10.17 2.62
CA VAL A 4 0.47 9.57 1.64
C VAL A 4 0.25 10.31 0.32
N ILE A 5 1.32 10.92 -0.19
CA ILE A 5 1.34 11.49 -1.53
C ILE A 5 1.93 10.43 -2.44
N ASP A 6 1.12 9.96 -3.38
CA ASP A 6 1.42 8.87 -4.28
C ASP A 6 1.64 9.37 -5.71
N ASP A 7 2.81 9.08 -6.29
CA ASP A 7 3.01 9.20 -7.74
C ASP A 7 2.41 7.98 -8.43
N HIS A 8 1.21 8.15 -8.96
CA HIS A 8 0.43 7.08 -9.58
C HIS A 8 0.72 6.89 -11.08
N SER A 9 2.00 6.92 -11.48
CA SER A 9 2.43 6.87 -12.90
C SER A 9 2.93 5.51 -13.37
N TYR A 10 3.13 4.56 -12.45
CA TYR A 10 3.62 3.20 -12.67
C TYR A 10 5.02 3.10 -13.28
N SER A 11 5.82 4.17 -13.18
CA SER A 11 7.18 4.21 -13.71
C SER A 11 8.11 3.25 -12.95
N ALA A 12 9.29 2.97 -13.49
CA ALA A 12 10.35 2.31 -12.72
C ALA A 12 10.99 3.31 -11.72
N MET A 13 11.57 2.82 -10.62
CA MET A 13 12.25 3.69 -9.63
C MET A 13 13.42 4.47 -10.24
N GLY A 14 14.02 3.95 -11.32
CA GLY A 14 15.08 4.63 -12.08
C GLY A 14 14.60 5.70 -13.06
N HIS A 15 13.29 5.99 -13.12
CA HIS A 15 12.77 6.96 -14.08
C HIS A 15 13.32 8.37 -13.80
N THR A 16 13.83 9.03 -14.85
CA THR A 16 14.65 10.25 -14.74
C THR A 16 13.89 11.45 -14.20
N GLU A 17 12.55 11.44 -14.30
CA GLU A 17 11.70 12.54 -13.82
C GLU A 17 11.39 12.47 -12.32
N LEU A 18 11.57 11.31 -11.67
CA LEU A 18 11.17 11.13 -10.26
C LEU A 18 11.99 12.02 -9.33
N LEU A 19 13.31 12.08 -9.50
CA LEU A 19 14.16 12.88 -8.62
C LEU A 19 13.85 14.39 -8.72
N PRO A 20 13.80 15.01 -9.92
CA PRO A 20 13.36 16.40 -10.05
C PRO A 20 11.97 16.67 -9.47
N PHE A 21 11.01 15.77 -9.72
CA PHE A 21 9.65 15.89 -9.20
C PHE A 21 9.62 15.90 -7.67
N TRP A 22 10.15 14.85 -7.03
CA TRP A 22 10.10 14.69 -5.58
C TRP A 22 10.91 15.74 -4.84
N THR A 23 12.04 16.20 -5.40
CA THR A 23 12.83 17.26 -4.79
C THR A 23 12.12 18.62 -4.86
N ALA A 24 11.49 18.95 -5.99
CA ALA A 24 10.73 20.19 -6.15
C ALA A 24 9.49 20.20 -5.24
N LEU A 25 8.72 19.11 -5.24
CA LEU A 25 7.55 18.95 -4.39
C LEU A 25 7.93 18.97 -2.90
N GLY A 26 8.94 18.19 -2.51
CA GLY A 26 9.41 18.10 -1.12
C GLY A 26 9.85 19.46 -0.57
N LYS A 27 10.58 20.26 -1.35
CA LYS A 27 10.96 21.63 -0.93
C LYS A 27 9.74 22.54 -0.76
N LYS A 28 8.75 22.46 -1.65
CA LYS A 28 7.51 23.25 -1.55
C LYS A 28 6.70 22.85 -0.32
N LEU A 29 6.57 21.56 -0.05
CA LEU A 29 5.91 21.05 1.15
C LEU A 29 6.65 21.54 2.39
N MET A 30 7.99 21.45 2.43
CA MET A 30 8.80 21.91 3.57
C MET A 30 8.65 23.41 3.82
N ALA A 31 8.60 24.23 2.78
CA ALA A 31 8.35 25.67 2.91
C ALA A 31 6.96 25.98 3.47
N THR A 32 5.97 25.10 3.25
CA THR A 32 4.58 25.32 3.66
C THR A 32 4.27 24.73 5.04
N TYR A 33 4.78 23.52 5.30
CA TYR A 33 4.40 22.70 6.46
C TYR A 33 5.57 22.39 7.40
N GLY A 34 6.78 22.85 7.08
CA GLY A 34 7.99 22.49 7.83
C GLY A 34 8.34 21.00 7.68
N SER A 35 9.21 20.49 8.56
CA SER A 35 9.38 19.04 8.70
C SER A 35 8.15 18.48 9.41
N ASN A 36 7.43 17.57 8.75
CA ASN A 36 6.19 17.02 9.27
C ASN A 36 6.13 15.51 8.98
N ASP A 37 6.19 14.70 10.03
CA ASP A 37 6.18 13.24 9.91
C ASP A 37 4.81 12.66 9.55
N LEU A 38 3.77 13.50 9.42
CA LEU A 38 2.47 13.08 8.89
C LEU A 38 2.39 13.15 7.35
N ILE A 39 3.42 13.65 6.66
CA ILE A 39 3.48 13.69 5.20
C ILE A 39 4.43 12.58 4.74
N HIS A 40 3.91 11.57 4.05
CA HIS A 40 4.68 10.44 3.51
C HIS A 40 4.72 10.54 1.99
N LEU A 41 5.87 10.22 1.39
CA LEU A 41 6.09 10.25 -0.05
C LEU A 41 6.18 8.82 -0.58
N GLU A 42 5.11 8.31 -1.19
CA GLU A 42 5.15 7.05 -1.93
C GLU A 42 5.70 7.32 -3.32
N LEU A 43 6.95 6.93 -3.53
CA LEU A 43 7.72 7.43 -4.68
C LEU A 43 7.16 6.97 -6.02
N GLN A 44 6.45 5.84 -6.02
CA GLN A 44 5.81 5.29 -7.19
C GLN A 44 4.79 4.21 -6.81
N ASN A 45 3.58 4.36 -7.35
CA ASN A 45 2.57 3.32 -7.34
C ASN A 45 2.98 2.15 -8.24
N GLU A 46 2.96 0.92 -7.72
CA GLU A 46 3.08 -0.30 -8.52
C GLU A 46 4.24 -0.26 -9.55
N THR A 47 5.46 -0.01 -9.06
CA THR A 47 6.60 0.34 -9.91
C THR A 47 6.81 -0.64 -11.06
N ASN A 48 7.13 -0.12 -12.25
CA ASN A 48 7.43 -0.90 -13.46
C ASN A 48 6.28 -1.86 -13.87
N SER A 49 5.03 -1.39 -13.80
CA SER A 49 3.77 -2.02 -14.30
C SER A 49 3.86 -3.52 -14.59
N GLY A 50 3.85 -4.31 -13.51
CA GLY A 50 3.75 -5.78 -13.57
C GLY A 50 5.01 -6.56 -13.87
N GLY A 51 6.12 -5.90 -14.17
CA GLY A 51 7.43 -6.51 -14.25
C GLY A 51 8.26 -6.25 -12.99
N TRP A 52 9.19 -7.16 -12.69
CA TRP A 52 10.26 -6.82 -11.76
C TRP A 52 11.24 -5.85 -12.41
N GLU A 53 11.63 -4.79 -11.69
CA GLU A 53 12.63 -3.84 -12.16
C GLU A 53 14.05 -4.43 -11.95
N PRO A 54 14.86 -4.68 -13.00
CA PRO A 54 16.16 -5.34 -12.86
C PRO A 54 17.17 -4.61 -11.95
N SER A 55 17.01 -3.30 -11.78
CA SER A 55 17.88 -2.44 -10.97
C SER A 55 17.15 -1.79 -9.79
N TYR A 56 16.06 -2.42 -9.31
CA TYR A 56 15.18 -1.89 -8.27
C TYR A 56 15.93 -1.30 -7.08
N ALA A 57 16.81 -2.08 -6.44
CA ALA A 57 17.49 -1.63 -5.22
C ALA A 57 18.52 -0.52 -5.47
N ALA A 58 19.26 -0.58 -6.59
CA ALA A 58 20.22 0.46 -6.95
C ALA A 58 19.52 1.79 -7.30
N ASN A 59 18.42 1.72 -8.05
CA ASN A 59 17.63 2.87 -8.42
C ASN A 59 16.90 3.48 -7.22
N SER A 60 16.29 2.64 -6.37
CA SER A 60 15.68 3.08 -5.11
C SER A 60 16.70 3.80 -4.22
N LYS A 61 17.91 3.24 -4.07
CA LYS A 61 19.00 3.87 -3.32
C LYS A 61 19.37 5.23 -3.90
N ALA A 62 19.60 5.32 -5.20
CA ALA A 62 19.98 6.56 -5.86
C ALA A 62 18.89 7.63 -5.72
N LEU A 63 17.62 7.26 -5.91
CA LEU A 63 16.49 8.16 -5.80
C LEU A 63 16.31 8.68 -4.37
N VAL A 64 16.28 7.78 -3.37
CA VAL A 64 16.15 8.16 -1.95
C VAL A 64 17.30 9.06 -1.52
N GLN A 65 18.55 8.66 -1.80
CA GLN A 65 19.72 9.47 -1.43
C GLN A 65 19.72 10.83 -2.14
N GLY A 66 19.30 10.91 -3.39
CA GLY A 66 19.13 12.17 -4.11
C GLY A 66 18.07 13.08 -3.47
N ILE A 67 16.93 12.52 -3.07
CA ILE A 67 15.88 13.25 -2.34
C ILE A 67 16.40 13.76 -0.99
N ARG A 68 17.14 12.94 -0.24
CA ARG A 68 17.76 13.33 1.04
C ARG A 68 18.83 14.41 0.85
N ALA A 69 19.69 14.29 -0.17
CA ALA A 69 20.71 15.28 -0.48
C ALA A 69 20.10 16.65 -0.85
N ALA A 70 18.87 16.68 -1.38
CA ALA A 70 18.13 17.91 -1.64
C ALA A 70 17.48 18.53 -0.39
N GLY A 71 17.66 17.91 0.79
CA GLY A 71 17.15 18.39 2.07
C GLY A 71 15.70 18.04 2.38
N VAL A 72 15.11 17.06 1.69
CA VAL A 72 13.71 16.64 1.93
C VAL A 72 13.65 15.68 3.13
N PRO A 73 12.94 16.03 4.24
CA PRO A 73 13.03 15.28 5.51
C PRO A 73 11.89 14.29 5.76
N TYR A 74 10.92 14.21 4.84
CA TYR A 74 9.68 13.43 5.00
C TYR A 74 9.92 11.91 4.96
N PRO A 75 9.11 11.10 5.65
CA PRO A 75 9.05 9.67 5.40
C PRO A 75 8.92 9.34 3.90
N ILE A 76 9.66 8.33 3.46
CA ILE A 76 9.64 7.84 2.08
C ILE A 76 9.13 6.40 2.09
N ILE A 77 8.15 6.12 1.26
CA ILE A 77 7.57 4.79 1.07
C ILE A 77 8.06 4.24 -0.28
N LEU A 78 8.67 3.06 -0.26
CA LEU A 78 9.10 2.34 -1.46
C LEU A 78 8.18 1.14 -1.75
N GLY A 79 7.56 1.14 -2.93
CA GLY A 79 6.98 -0.06 -3.54
C GLY A 79 8.05 -0.94 -4.20
N TRP A 80 7.64 -2.01 -4.89
CA TRP A 80 8.51 -2.90 -5.66
C TRP A 80 7.82 -3.40 -6.94
N GLY A 81 8.63 -3.92 -7.87
CA GLY A 81 8.14 -4.43 -9.14
C GLY A 81 7.15 -5.58 -8.99
N GLY A 82 6.26 -5.75 -9.97
CA GLY A 82 5.17 -6.74 -9.87
C GLY A 82 3.98 -6.22 -9.05
N TRP A 83 3.59 -4.97 -9.29
CA TRP A 83 2.39 -4.34 -8.72
C TRP A 83 2.43 -4.13 -7.21
N ASN A 84 3.62 -3.91 -6.63
CA ASN A 84 3.81 -3.86 -5.17
C ASN A 84 3.18 -5.08 -4.45
N ALA A 85 2.94 -6.20 -5.15
CA ALA A 85 2.13 -7.28 -4.60
C ALA A 85 2.82 -7.86 -3.38
N VAL A 86 2.05 -8.16 -2.32
CA VAL A 86 2.58 -8.72 -1.05
C VAL A 86 3.63 -9.80 -1.30
N GLY A 87 3.39 -10.75 -2.22
CA GLY A 87 4.33 -11.86 -2.51
C GLY A 87 5.70 -11.46 -3.08
N GLY A 88 5.89 -10.21 -3.52
CA GLY A 88 7.18 -9.70 -4.02
C GLY A 88 8.18 -9.33 -2.92
N TYR A 89 7.74 -9.26 -1.66
CA TYR A 89 8.53 -8.72 -0.55
C TYR A 89 9.87 -9.43 -0.36
N THR A 90 9.92 -10.76 -0.46
CA THR A 90 11.15 -11.55 -0.23
C THR A 90 12.25 -11.14 -1.19
N ARG A 91 11.91 -10.96 -2.48
CA ARG A 91 12.86 -10.53 -3.50
C ARG A 91 13.29 -9.08 -3.27
N ALA A 92 12.34 -8.19 -2.92
CA ALA A 92 12.64 -6.79 -2.66
C ALA A 92 13.65 -6.65 -1.52
N LEU A 93 13.39 -7.30 -0.38
CA LEU A 93 14.26 -7.27 0.79
C LEU A 93 15.65 -7.85 0.49
N ALA A 94 15.74 -8.95 -0.28
CA ALA A 94 17.02 -9.52 -0.69
C ALA A 94 17.85 -8.56 -1.56
N GLU A 95 17.22 -7.85 -2.51
CA GLU A 95 17.91 -6.87 -3.35
C GLU A 95 18.33 -5.62 -2.54
N LEU A 96 17.53 -5.21 -1.56
CA LEU A 96 17.88 -4.10 -0.65
C LEU A 96 19.07 -4.47 0.24
N ASP A 97 19.12 -5.70 0.76
CA ASP A 97 20.27 -6.19 1.53
C ASP A 97 21.56 -6.13 0.69
N ALA A 98 21.48 -6.46 -0.61
CA ALA A 98 22.62 -6.41 -1.53
C ALA A 98 23.21 -5.00 -1.72
N VAL A 99 22.43 -3.94 -1.49
CA VAL A 99 22.92 -2.54 -1.54
C VAL A 99 23.22 -1.93 -0.17
N GLY A 100 23.20 -2.76 0.89
CA GLY A 100 23.56 -2.42 2.27
C GLY A 100 22.38 -2.23 3.22
N GLY A 101 21.16 -2.58 2.80
CA GLY A 101 19.94 -2.49 3.61
C GLY A 101 19.35 -1.07 3.73
N ALA A 102 18.19 -0.98 4.37
CA ALA A 102 17.41 0.26 4.48
C ALA A 102 18.20 1.45 5.06
N GLY A 103 19.01 1.24 6.10
CA GLY A 103 19.80 2.30 6.72
C GLY A 103 20.92 2.87 5.83
N LYS A 104 21.36 2.14 4.79
CA LYS A 104 22.28 2.67 3.77
C LYS A 104 21.56 3.37 2.63
N ILE A 105 20.27 3.10 2.47
CA ILE A 105 19.42 3.75 1.47
C ILE A 105 18.93 5.09 2.02
N ASP A 106 18.38 5.11 3.22
CA ASP A 106 17.89 6.33 3.87
C ASP A 106 18.72 6.66 5.14
N PRO A 107 19.64 7.63 5.06
CA PRO A 107 20.41 8.06 6.23
C PRO A 107 19.56 8.71 7.33
N LEU A 108 18.32 9.13 7.04
CA LEU A 108 17.42 9.68 8.07
C LEU A 108 16.65 8.59 8.83
N GLY A 109 16.74 7.33 8.42
CA GLY A 109 16.01 6.23 9.06
C GLY A 109 14.49 6.35 8.96
N LYS A 110 13.97 7.03 7.91
CA LYS A 110 12.54 7.24 7.67
C LYS A 110 12.07 6.53 6.39
N LEU A 111 12.68 5.38 6.11
CA LEU A 111 12.31 4.52 5.00
C LEU A 111 11.24 3.53 5.45
N GLU A 112 10.14 3.53 4.72
CA GLU A 112 9.04 2.59 4.86
C GLU A 112 8.80 1.91 3.51
N PHE A 113 7.98 0.87 3.49
CA PHE A 113 7.69 0.13 2.28
C PHE A 113 6.19 0.06 2.00
N SER A 114 5.82 -0.18 0.75
CA SER A 114 4.45 -0.28 0.28
C SER A 114 4.18 -1.69 -0.23
N ALA A 115 3.06 -2.27 0.20
CA ALA A 115 2.54 -3.52 -0.33
C ALA A 115 1.07 -3.40 -0.70
N HIS A 116 0.70 -4.06 -1.79
CA HIS A 116 -0.65 -4.08 -2.34
C HIS A 116 -1.24 -5.47 -2.28
N HIS A 117 -2.55 -5.54 -2.05
CA HIS A 117 -3.27 -6.80 -2.16
C HIS A 117 -4.72 -6.60 -2.60
N TYR A 118 -5.11 -7.28 -3.67
CA TYR A 118 -6.50 -7.38 -4.06
C TYR A 118 -6.99 -8.82 -3.85
N PRO A 119 -8.16 -9.00 -3.24
CA PRO A 119 -8.79 -10.30 -3.22
C PRO A 119 -9.23 -10.66 -4.67
N THR A 120 -8.80 -11.81 -5.26
CA THR A 120 -8.95 -12.15 -6.72
C THR A 120 -9.72 -13.46 -7.02
N THR A 121 -10.12 -13.68 -8.29
CA THR A 121 -10.89 -14.85 -8.79
C THR A 121 -10.11 -16.12 -9.08
N THR A 122 -8.78 -16.07 -9.21
CA THR A 122 -8.06 -17.15 -9.88
C THR A 122 -7.32 -18.10 -8.95
N GLY A 123 -7.45 -17.98 -7.62
CA GLY A 123 -6.81 -18.90 -6.67
C GLY A 123 -5.27 -18.95 -6.75
N ASN A 124 -4.68 -18.10 -7.60
CA ASN A 124 -3.26 -17.87 -7.73
C ASN A 124 -2.99 -16.45 -7.22
N ASP A 125 -1.88 -16.26 -6.52
CA ASP A 125 -1.34 -14.98 -6.05
C ASP A 125 -0.92 -14.04 -7.20
N GLN A 126 -1.60 -14.13 -8.35
CA GLN A 126 -1.40 -13.26 -9.49
C GLN A 126 -1.86 -11.84 -9.10
N PRO A 127 -1.05 -10.82 -9.44
CA PRO A 127 -1.40 -9.43 -9.21
C PRO A 127 -2.64 -9.09 -10.03
N SER A 128 -3.78 -8.87 -9.36
CA SER A 128 -5.00 -8.50 -10.05
C SER A 128 -5.21 -6.99 -9.97
N SER A 129 -5.53 -6.41 -11.12
CA SER A 129 -5.83 -4.99 -11.34
C SER A 129 -7.21 -4.54 -10.82
N GLY A 130 -7.75 -5.19 -9.77
CA GLY A 130 -9.07 -4.86 -9.21
C GLY A 130 -10.27 -5.04 -10.18
N LYS A 131 -10.10 -5.75 -11.30
CA LYS A 131 -11.09 -5.85 -12.40
C LYS A 131 -12.15 -6.96 -12.26
N SER A 132 -12.07 -7.87 -11.28
CA SER A 132 -13.03 -8.98 -11.16
C SER A 132 -13.32 -9.40 -9.72
N ALA A 133 -14.61 -9.60 -9.39
CA ALA A 133 -15.09 -9.99 -8.07
C ALA A 133 -14.66 -11.42 -7.71
N PRO A 134 -14.08 -11.69 -6.51
CA PRO A 134 -13.14 -12.79 -6.29
C PRO A 134 -13.70 -14.15 -5.81
N GLN A 135 -12.87 -15.20 -5.94
CA GLN A 135 -13.00 -16.53 -5.33
C GLN A 135 -11.71 -16.81 -4.54
N ILE A 136 -11.78 -16.79 -3.21
CA ILE A 136 -10.59 -16.84 -2.34
C ILE A 136 -10.76 -17.88 -1.26
N LYS A 137 -9.68 -18.60 -0.96
CA LYS A 137 -9.55 -19.41 0.26
C LYS A 137 -8.95 -18.52 1.35
N GLY A 138 -9.78 -18.04 2.28
CA GLY A 138 -9.42 -17.00 3.26
C GLY A 138 -8.19 -17.25 4.14
N SER A 139 -7.74 -18.49 4.33
CA SER A 139 -6.60 -18.82 5.21
C SER A 139 -5.22 -18.58 4.59
N ALA A 140 -5.08 -18.62 3.26
CA ALA A 140 -3.76 -18.46 2.61
C ALA A 140 -3.28 -17.00 2.61
N VAL A 141 -4.20 -16.03 2.52
CA VAL A 141 -3.87 -14.60 2.48
C VAL A 141 -3.36 -14.09 3.83
N ALA A 142 -3.99 -14.50 4.93
CA ALA A 142 -3.54 -14.14 6.27
C ALA A 142 -2.12 -14.67 6.57
N ALA A 143 -1.76 -15.84 6.02
CA ALA A 143 -0.41 -16.39 6.13
C ALA A 143 0.62 -15.54 5.38
N ASN A 144 0.36 -15.15 4.13
CA ASN A 144 1.28 -14.32 3.34
C ASN A 144 1.54 -12.95 3.99
N PHE A 145 0.50 -12.28 4.50
CA PHE A 145 0.67 -11.03 5.25
C PHE A 145 1.46 -11.25 6.54
N LYS A 146 1.19 -12.33 7.27
CA LYS A 146 1.88 -12.63 8.53
C LYS A 146 3.37 -12.87 8.28
N GLU A 147 3.72 -13.66 7.27
CA GLU A 147 5.11 -13.92 6.89
C GLU A 147 5.84 -12.63 6.50
N MET A 148 5.20 -11.78 5.70
CA MET A 148 5.74 -10.46 5.38
C MET A 148 5.94 -9.62 6.64
N PHE A 149 4.93 -9.52 7.52
CA PHE A 149 5.05 -8.74 8.75
C PHE A 149 6.11 -9.30 9.71
N ASP A 150 6.26 -10.62 9.82
CA ASP A 150 7.34 -11.25 10.58
C ASP A 150 8.72 -10.86 10.04
N GLU A 151 8.91 -10.89 8.73
CA GLU A 151 10.17 -10.50 8.09
C GLU A 151 10.49 -9.02 8.27
N PHE A 152 9.50 -8.15 8.15
CA PHE A 152 9.67 -6.71 8.41
C PHE A 152 10.01 -6.44 9.87
N LYS A 153 9.29 -7.07 10.80
CA LYS A 153 9.55 -6.97 12.24
C LYS A 153 10.96 -7.44 12.59
N ARG A 154 11.38 -8.59 12.05
CA ARG A 154 12.72 -9.16 12.27
C ARG A 154 13.84 -8.23 11.83
N ARG A 155 13.57 -7.39 10.83
CA ARG A 155 14.54 -6.45 10.22
C ARG A 155 14.42 -5.03 10.77
N ASP A 156 13.52 -4.79 11.73
CA ASP A 156 13.19 -3.46 12.25
C ASP A 156 12.78 -2.49 11.13
N LEU A 157 11.99 -2.98 10.17
CA LEU A 157 11.46 -2.22 9.04
C LEU A 157 9.96 -1.98 9.22
N ARG A 158 9.49 -0.88 8.65
CA ARG A 158 8.08 -0.49 8.68
C ARG A 158 7.42 -0.63 7.31
N ILE A 159 6.14 -1.00 7.30
CA ILE A 159 5.38 -1.22 6.07
C ILE A 159 4.01 -0.56 6.11
N TRP A 160 3.63 0.05 5.00
CA TRP A 160 2.28 0.44 4.66
C TRP A 160 1.64 -0.60 3.76
N ILE A 161 0.35 -0.83 3.97
CA ILE A 161 -0.50 -1.44 2.96
C ILE A 161 -1.21 -0.30 2.24
N THR A 162 -0.58 0.27 1.21
CA THR A 162 -1.05 1.51 0.54
C THR A 162 -2.18 1.25 -0.46
N GLU A 163 -2.40 0.00 -0.85
CA GLU A 163 -3.64 -0.41 -1.53
C GLU A 163 -4.11 -1.78 -1.08
N ILE A 164 -5.38 -1.85 -0.67
CA ILE A 164 -6.01 -3.13 -0.41
C ILE A 164 -7.50 -3.13 -0.76
N GLY A 165 -7.93 -4.15 -1.50
CA GLY A 165 -9.35 -4.45 -1.69
C GLY A 165 -9.92 -5.05 -0.41
N MET A 166 -10.73 -4.30 0.33
CA MET A 166 -11.15 -4.70 1.70
C MET A 166 -12.23 -5.79 1.77
N GLY A 167 -12.40 -6.58 0.71
CA GLY A 167 -13.49 -7.56 0.60
C GLY A 167 -14.89 -6.96 0.56
N GLY A 168 -15.01 -5.66 0.26
CA GLY A 168 -16.28 -4.93 0.25
C GLY A 168 -16.07 -3.45 -0.04
N GLY A 169 -17.19 -2.73 -0.12
CA GLY A 169 -17.25 -1.28 -0.24
C GLY A 169 -18.44 -0.72 0.52
N ALA A 170 -18.75 0.57 0.34
CA ALA A 170 -19.89 1.23 0.98
C ALA A 170 -21.24 0.53 0.70
N ARG A 171 -21.33 -0.20 -0.41
CA ARG A 171 -22.54 -0.92 -0.84
C ARG A 171 -22.71 -2.30 -0.22
N GLY A 172 -21.73 -2.74 0.55
CA GLY A 172 -21.77 -4.00 1.27
C GLY A 172 -20.55 -4.87 1.01
N TRP A 173 -20.58 -6.03 1.64
CA TRP A 173 -19.54 -7.04 1.51
C TRP A 173 -19.59 -7.69 0.14
N MET A 174 -18.42 -7.98 -0.42
CA MET A 174 -18.33 -8.86 -1.58
C MET A 174 -18.81 -10.25 -1.17
N THR A 175 -19.85 -10.71 -1.84
CA THR A 175 -20.37 -12.08 -1.78
C THR A 175 -20.25 -12.68 -3.18
N ASN A 176 -19.91 -13.97 -3.28
CA ASN A 176 -19.79 -14.64 -4.58
C ASN A 176 -21.05 -14.43 -5.45
N GLY A 177 -20.85 -14.22 -6.75
CA GLY A 177 -21.92 -14.36 -7.74
C GLY A 177 -22.37 -15.83 -7.81
N SER A 178 -23.67 -16.07 -7.67
CA SER A 178 -24.39 -17.34 -7.90
C SER A 178 -23.71 -18.64 -7.41
N GLY A 179 -23.93 -19.02 -6.16
CA GLY A 179 -24.15 -20.44 -5.79
C GLY A 179 -22.96 -21.31 -5.34
N THR A 180 -21.72 -20.82 -5.35
CA THR A 180 -20.55 -21.61 -4.87
C THR A 180 -19.87 -20.88 -3.70
N PRO A 181 -19.55 -21.52 -2.56
CA PRO A 181 -18.94 -20.83 -1.42
C PRO A 181 -17.42 -20.76 -1.57
N SER A 182 -16.80 -19.58 -1.38
CA SER A 182 -15.44 -19.55 -0.84
C SER A 182 -15.00 -18.21 -0.22
N PHE A 183 -15.41 -17.03 -0.70
CA PHE A 183 -14.99 -15.76 -0.11
C PHE A 183 -16.06 -15.08 0.75
N ASN A 184 -15.71 -14.80 2.01
CA ASN A 184 -16.47 -13.95 2.91
C ASN A 184 -15.62 -12.71 3.23
N GLY A 185 -15.90 -11.60 2.54
CA GLY A 185 -15.12 -10.38 2.67
C GLY A 185 -15.10 -9.80 4.08
N LYS A 186 -16.20 -9.96 4.84
CA LYS A 186 -16.25 -9.55 6.25
C LYS A 186 -15.28 -10.36 7.09
N ALA A 187 -15.36 -11.69 7.01
CA ALA A 187 -14.47 -12.57 7.78
C ALA A 187 -13.00 -12.38 7.41
N TRP A 188 -12.71 -12.16 6.13
CA TRP A 188 -11.36 -11.82 5.66
C TRP A 188 -10.86 -10.50 6.27
N LEU A 189 -11.69 -9.45 6.26
CA LEU A 189 -11.30 -8.14 6.80
C LEU A 189 -11.12 -8.20 8.32
N GLU A 190 -11.95 -8.97 9.03
CA GLU A 190 -11.80 -9.20 10.47
C GLU A 190 -10.47 -9.89 10.79
N GLN A 191 -10.08 -10.92 10.04
CA GLN A 191 -8.80 -11.61 10.19
C GLN A 191 -7.62 -10.70 9.88
N PHE A 192 -7.68 -9.96 8.77
CA PHE A 192 -6.65 -9.01 8.38
C PHE A 192 -6.51 -7.89 9.42
N THR A 193 -7.62 -7.37 9.95
CA THR A 193 -7.62 -6.34 10.99
C THR A 193 -7.01 -6.84 12.29
N ALA A 194 -7.32 -8.08 12.70
CA ALA A 194 -6.69 -8.70 13.86
C ALA A 194 -5.18 -8.84 13.68
N LEU A 195 -4.74 -9.23 12.48
CA LEU A 195 -3.33 -9.34 12.14
C LEU A 195 -2.62 -7.98 12.18
N VAL A 196 -3.17 -6.94 11.54
CA VAL A 196 -2.58 -5.58 11.57
C VAL A 196 -2.43 -5.07 13.01
N LYS A 197 -3.41 -5.32 13.88
CA LYS A 197 -3.32 -4.95 15.31
C LYS A 197 -2.20 -5.70 16.04
N GLN A 198 -1.95 -6.96 15.70
CA GLN A 198 -0.85 -7.74 16.28
C GLN A 198 0.53 -7.18 15.89
N TYR A 199 0.62 -6.54 14.73
CA TYR A 199 1.86 -6.00 14.17
C TYR A 199 1.84 -4.46 14.10
N SER A 200 1.16 -3.78 15.03
CA SER A 200 1.03 -2.31 15.02
C SER A 200 2.36 -1.55 15.21
N ASP A 201 3.41 -2.23 15.67
CA ASP A 201 4.78 -1.71 15.72
C ASP A 201 5.50 -1.75 14.36
N THR A 202 5.02 -2.60 13.46
CA THR A 202 5.63 -2.89 12.14
C THR A 202 4.80 -2.27 11.01
N VAL A 203 3.47 -2.29 11.12
CA VAL A 203 2.55 -1.75 10.12
C VAL A 203 2.27 -0.28 10.42
N SER A 204 2.77 0.61 9.57
CA SER A 204 2.58 2.06 9.69
C SER A 204 1.16 2.53 9.35
N GLY A 205 0.47 1.80 8.48
CA GLY A 205 -0.91 2.08 8.16
C GLY A 205 -1.46 1.26 7.00
N VAL A 206 -2.76 1.39 6.77
CA VAL A 206 -3.50 0.65 5.74
C VAL A 206 -4.46 1.59 5.03
N LEU A 207 -4.44 1.57 3.70
CA LEU A 207 -5.29 2.40 2.84
C LEU A 207 -6.21 1.51 2.01
N ALA A 208 -7.52 1.66 2.20
CA ALA A 208 -8.51 0.92 1.43
C ALA A 208 -8.61 1.50 0.01
N TRP A 209 -8.53 0.62 -1.00
CA TRP A 209 -8.91 0.98 -2.35
C TRP A 209 -10.42 0.77 -2.56
N GLY A 210 -11.18 1.66 -3.20
CA GLY A 210 -10.84 2.98 -3.73
C GLY A 210 -11.88 4.01 -3.27
N GLY A 211 -11.44 5.22 -2.98
CA GLY A 211 -12.31 6.35 -2.61
C GLY A 211 -12.13 7.51 -3.57
N GLY A 212 -13.12 8.40 -3.62
CA GLY A 212 -13.07 9.66 -4.34
C GLY A 212 -14.29 9.88 -5.24
N SER A 213 -14.52 11.16 -5.57
CA SER A 213 -15.61 11.57 -6.45
C SER A 213 -15.44 11.11 -7.91
N GLY A 214 -14.28 10.58 -8.28
CA GLY A 214 -14.03 10.00 -9.61
C GLY A 214 -14.74 8.66 -9.85
N TRP A 215 -15.04 7.89 -8.80
CA TRP A 215 -15.57 6.53 -8.94
C TRP A 215 -17.05 6.50 -9.31
N ALA A 216 -17.38 5.67 -10.28
CA ALA A 216 -18.76 5.29 -10.56
C ALA A 216 -19.39 4.68 -9.29
N ASP A 217 -20.64 5.01 -9.03
CA ASP A 217 -21.35 4.49 -7.86
C ASP A 217 -21.49 2.95 -7.89
N THR A 218 -21.38 2.34 -9.07
CA THR A 218 -21.40 0.88 -9.24
C THR A 218 -20.06 0.20 -8.97
N TYR A 219 -18.99 0.95 -8.70
CA TYR A 219 -17.66 0.36 -8.47
C TYR A 219 -17.65 -0.46 -7.16
N PRO A 220 -17.29 -1.76 -7.20
CA PRO A 220 -17.54 -2.67 -6.08
C PRO A 220 -16.64 -2.43 -4.85
N LEU A 221 -15.48 -1.79 -5.04
CA LEU A 221 -14.55 -1.44 -3.97
C LEU A 221 -14.71 0.04 -3.53
N LYS A 222 -15.72 0.75 -4.03
CA LYS A 222 -15.91 2.16 -3.71
C LYS A 222 -16.17 2.34 -2.22
N GLN A 223 -15.39 3.21 -1.59
CA GLN A 223 -15.49 3.52 -0.17
C GLN A 223 -16.61 4.53 0.12
N GLU A 224 -17.03 5.38 -0.83
CA GLU A 224 -18.24 6.21 -0.69
C GLU A 224 -19.52 5.56 -1.21
N TYR A 225 -20.64 5.75 -0.51
CA TYR A 225 -21.95 5.25 -0.95
C TYR A 225 -22.44 5.96 -2.21
N GLU A 226 -22.30 7.28 -2.23
CA GLU A 226 -22.59 8.18 -3.35
C GLU A 226 -21.35 9.03 -3.62
N LYS A 227 -21.16 9.42 -4.87
CA LYS A 227 -20.10 10.33 -5.31
C LYS A 227 -19.98 11.58 -4.41
N GLY A 228 -18.86 11.66 -3.69
CA GLY A 228 -18.52 12.79 -2.81
C GLY A 228 -19.27 12.84 -1.47
N ASN A 229 -20.14 11.86 -1.17
CA ASN A 229 -20.94 11.85 0.05
C ASN A 229 -20.40 10.85 1.08
N TRP A 230 -19.37 11.27 1.82
CA TRP A 230 -18.82 10.49 2.93
C TRP A 230 -19.74 10.40 4.14
N SER A 231 -20.73 11.30 4.27
CA SER A 231 -21.63 11.30 5.42
C SER A 231 -22.56 10.09 5.43
N ALA A 232 -23.07 9.70 4.25
CA ALA A 232 -23.88 8.51 4.07
C ALA A 232 -23.10 7.20 4.32
N THR A 233 -21.79 7.21 4.04
CA THR A 233 -20.91 6.05 4.28
C THR A 233 -20.74 5.73 5.77
N LYS A 234 -20.73 6.76 6.65
CA LYS A 234 -20.35 6.59 8.07
C LYS A 234 -21.23 5.61 8.85
N GLY A 235 -22.48 5.40 8.43
CA GLY A 235 -23.41 4.47 9.06
C GLY A 235 -23.28 3.01 8.60
N THR A 236 -22.58 2.76 7.49
CA THR A 236 -22.46 1.42 6.91
C THR A 236 -21.67 0.49 7.83
N GLU A 237 -22.00 -0.81 7.79
CA GLU A 237 -21.25 -1.83 8.55
C GLU A 237 -19.78 -1.87 8.09
N PHE A 238 -19.56 -1.83 6.78
CA PHE A 238 -18.24 -1.82 6.17
C PHE A 238 -17.37 -0.67 6.70
N TRP A 239 -17.89 0.57 6.72
CA TRP A 239 -17.16 1.73 7.25
C TRP A 239 -16.84 1.60 8.73
N ARG A 240 -17.77 1.05 9.52
CA ARG A 240 -17.56 0.80 10.96
C ARG A 240 -16.44 -0.20 11.22
N THR A 241 -16.23 -1.15 10.32
CA THR A 241 -15.14 -2.14 10.40
C THR A 241 -13.80 -1.52 9.98
N ILE A 242 -13.71 -0.89 8.81
CA ILE A 242 -12.42 -0.38 8.31
C ILE A 242 -11.88 0.80 9.12
N ARG A 243 -12.75 1.65 9.72
CA ARG A 243 -12.28 2.80 10.51
C ARG A 243 -11.41 2.39 11.70
N VAL A 244 -11.51 1.15 12.15
CA VAL A 244 -10.68 0.60 13.23
C VAL A 244 -9.22 0.50 12.80
N LEU A 245 -8.94 0.33 11.50
CA LEU A 245 -7.58 0.35 10.94
C LEU A 245 -6.97 1.76 10.88
N TRP A 246 -7.80 2.81 10.99
CA TRP A 246 -7.37 4.21 10.87
C TRP A 246 -7.41 4.98 12.20
N ALA A 247 -7.75 4.30 13.28
CA ALA A 247 -7.82 4.88 14.63
C ALA A 247 -6.54 4.61 15.46
N HIS A 248 -5.54 3.99 14.86
CA HIS A 248 -4.21 3.72 15.40
C HIS A 248 -3.19 4.62 14.70
#